data_AF-A0A8E0RTG2-F1
#
_entry.id   AF-A0A8E0RTG2-F1
#
_cell.length_a   1.000
_cell.length_b   1.000
_cell.length_c   1.000
_cell.angle_alpha   90.00
_cell.angle_beta   90.00
_cell.angle_gamma   90.00
#
_symmetry.space_group_name_H-M   'P 1'
#
loop_
_entity.id
_entity.type
_entity.pdbx_description
1 polymer ?
#
loop_
_entity_poly.entity_id
_entity_poly.type
_entity_poly.pdbx_seq_one_letter_code
_entity_poly.pdbx_strand_id
1 'polypeptide(L)'
;MGKESNALGYPFVSQRHSAAVYEDKSSILHRVPLRTAIVEPIRRVRAPIKTRSVYDVYPAPAHYDPAPPARVNPYHAVYGTRKTCVQETDDASHYMHERTKWMLRKEYERYHETWKPYYYGTKSEQEQYKSYLRQGLKQQMSDKAKRLKEADAAKSLEAKQVEELCRAFDEKTSATQHARKEFLLKFRDANKQLIAEREQFRKLERRNTISLEQLQLRFNPINWSCTLK
;
A
#
# COMPACT_ATOMS: atom_id res chain seq x y z
N MET A 1 42.28 23.54 57.22
CA MET A 1 41.11 24.37 57.56
C MET A 1 40.26 24.49 56.29
N GLY A 2 39.08 23.93 56.09
CA GLY A 2 38.21 22.99 56.78
C GLY A 2 37.24 22.50 55.69
N LYS A 3 36.88 21.22 55.72
CA LYS A 3 35.85 20.64 54.85
C LYS A 3 34.48 21.08 55.35
N GLU A 4 33.57 21.49 54.46
CA GLU A 4 32.14 21.21 54.65
C GLU A 4 31.48 20.80 53.33
N SER A 5 30.96 19.58 53.39
CA SER A 5 30.01 18.93 52.52
C SER A 5 28.70 19.68 52.45
N ASN A 6 28.08 19.77 51.27
CA ASN A 6 26.63 19.80 51.20
C ASN A 6 26.14 18.86 50.10
N ALA A 7 25.43 17.83 50.57
CA ALA A 7 24.78 16.81 49.78
C ALA A 7 23.37 17.26 49.39
N LEU A 8 22.91 16.71 48.27
CA LEU A 8 21.50 16.37 47.96
C LEU A 8 20.48 17.51 47.80
N GLY A 9 20.00 17.65 46.56
CA GLY A 9 18.74 18.34 46.27
C GLY A 9 18.50 18.51 44.77
N TYR A 10 18.03 17.46 44.10
CA TYR A 10 17.39 17.58 42.79
C TYR A 10 16.10 18.41 42.92
N PRO A 11 15.82 19.40 42.05
CA PRO A 11 14.46 19.81 41.77
C PRO A 11 14.09 19.34 40.35
N PHE A 12 13.63 18.10 40.24
CA PHE A 12 12.82 17.69 39.10
C PHE A 12 11.47 18.40 39.21
N VAL A 13 11.35 19.57 38.60
CA VAL A 13 10.04 20.23 38.41
C VAL A 13 9.40 19.59 37.18
N SER A 14 8.57 18.57 37.42
CA SER A 14 7.67 18.00 36.42
C SER A 14 6.52 18.98 36.17
N GLN A 15 6.73 19.95 35.27
CA GLN A 15 5.60 20.66 34.66
C GLN A 15 4.87 19.69 33.73
N ARG A 16 3.82 19.05 34.25
CA ARG A 16 2.85 18.34 33.42
C ARG A 16 2.08 19.38 32.61
N HIS A 17 2.48 19.59 31.37
CA HIS A 17 1.58 20.18 30.37
C HIS A 17 0.35 19.28 30.26
N SER A 18 -0.85 19.84 30.42
CA SER A 18 -2.11 19.15 30.15
C SER A 18 -2.15 18.83 28.65
N ALA A 19 -1.87 17.58 28.30
CA ALA A 19 -2.02 17.10 26.94
C ALA A 19 -3.49 17.23 26.54
N ALA A 20 -3.76 18.09 25.55
CA ALA A 20 -5.00 18.02 24.81
C ALA A 20 -5.12 16.61 24.24
N VAL A 21 -6.13 15.87 24.68
CA VAL A 21 -6.45 14.54 24.17
C VAL A 21 -6.88 14.71 22.73
N TYR A 22 -5.96 14.47 21.80
CA TYR A 22 -6.29 14.26 20.40
C TYR A 22 -7.00 12.90 20.34
N GLU A 23 -8.31 12.89 20.16
CA GLU A 23 -9.05 11.66 19.86
C GLU A 23 -8.61 11.17 18.48
N ASP A 24 -7.64 10.25 18.47
CA ASP A 24 -7.27 9.49 17.28
C ASP A 24 -8.39 8.49 16.96
N LYS A 25 -9.28 8.88 16.06
CA LYS A 25 -10.42 8.09 15.57
C LYS A 25 -10.01 7.03 14.54
N SER A 26 -8.78 6.52 14.62
CA SER A 26 -8.24 5.57 13.63
C SER A 26 -7.53 4.34 14.23
N SER A 27 -7.86 3.93 15.47
CA SER A 27 -7.36 2.66 16.03
C SER A 27 -8.40 1.53 15.97
N ILE A 28 -8.07 0.49 15.19
CA ILE A 28 -8.84 -0.74 14.91
C ILE A 28 -8.94 -1.70 16.13
N LEU A 29 -8.83 -1.20 17.36
CA LEU A 29 -8.87 -2.01 18.57
C LEU A 29 -10.00 -1.56 19.51
N HIS A 30 -11.24 -1.58 19.00
CA HIS A 30 -12.40 -1.64 19.88
C HIS A 30 -12.36 -2.95 20.68
N ARG A 31 -12.07 -2.83 21.98
CA ARG A 31 -12.27 -3.90 22.96
C ARG A 31 -13.76 -4.24 23.00
N VAL A 32 -14.14 -5.28 22.27
CA VAL A 32 -15.46 -5.91 22.40
C VAL A 32 -15.53 -6.57 23.77
N PRO A 33 -16.52 -6.24 24.63
CA PRO A 33 -16.72 -6.96 25.87
C PRO A 33 -17.13 -8.41 25.54
N LEU A 34 -16.35 -9.38 26.03
CA LEU A 34 -16.65 -10.81 25.97
C LEU A 34 -17.96 -11.09 26.71
N ARG A 35 -19.08 -11.11 25.96
CA ARG A 35 -20.30 -11.78 26.42
C ARG A 35 -20.06 -13.28 26.25
N THR A 36 -19.92 -14.00 27.36
CA THR A 36 -19.99 -15.46 27.35
C THR A 36 -21.39 -15.86 26.91
N ALA A 37 -21.52 -16.34 25.67
CA ALA A 37 -22.77 -16.90 25.18
C ALA A 37 -23.08 -18.16 25.99
N ILE A 38 -24.12 -18.09 26.84
CA ILE A 38 -24.73 -19.27 27.45
C ILE A 38 -25.45 -19.99 26.31
N VAL A 39 -24.78 -20.97 25.71
CA VAL A 39 -25.38 -21.85 24.71
C VAL A 39 -26.22 -22.87 25.46
N GLU A 40 -27.53 -22.62 25.55
CA GLU A 40 -28.44 -23.67 25.98
C GLU A 40 -28.45 -24.79 24.92
N PRO A 41 -28.38 -26.07 25.31
CA PRO A 41 -28.42 -27.16 24.36
C PRO A 41 -29.79 -27.16 23.67
N ILE A 42 -29.77 -27.03 22.34
CA ILE A 42 -30.95 -27.11 21.47
C ILE A 42 -31.69 -28.40 21.82
N ARG A 43 -32.84 -28.24 22.48
CA ARG A 43 -33.72 -29.34 22.86
C ARG A 43 -34.05 -30.13 21.60
N ARG A 44 -33.92 -31.45 21.74
CA ARG A 44 -34.26 -32.49 20.77
C ARG A 44 -35.61 -32.20 20.12
N VAL A 45 -35.60 -31.62 18.92
CA VAL A 45 -36.77 -31.62 18.05
C VAL A 45 -36.91 -33.04 17.53
N ARG A 46 -37.99 -33.76 17.92
CA ARG A 46 -38.35 -35.04 17.32
C ARG A 46 -38.54 -34.80 15.81
N ALA A 47 -37.63 -35.33 15.00
CA ALA A 47 -37.80 -35.31 13.54
C ALA A 47 -39.09 -36.07 13.20
N PRO A 48 -39.92 -35.59 12.25
CA PRO A 48 -41.11 -36.30 11.82
C PRO A 48 -40.72 -37.65 11.19
N ILE A 49 -41.48 -38.69 11.53
CA ILE A 49 -41.31 -40.05 11.02
C ILE A 49 -41.44 -40.00 9.50
N LYS A 50 -40.32 -40.19 8.78
CA LYS A 50 -40.35 -40.33 7.31
C LYS A 50 -40.99 -41.66 6.97
N THR A 51 -41.95 -41.65 6.04
CA THR A 51 -42.52 -42.86 5.46
C THR A 51 -41.44 -43.60 4.66
N ARG A 52 -41.42 -44.94 4.78
CA ARG A 52 -40.39 -45.82 4.20
C ARG A 52 -40.43 -45.75 2.68
N SER A 53 -39.27 -45.60 2.03
CA SER A 53 -39.16 -45.56 0.57
C SER A 53 -39.30 -47.00 0.03
N VAL A 54 -39.98 -47.15 -1.11
CA VAL A 54 -40.13 -48.45 -1.81
C VAL A 54 -38.76 -49.00 -2.29
N TYR A 55 -37.73 -48.16 -2.29
CA TYR A 55 -36.36 -48.51 -2.68
C TYR A 55 -35.45 -48.90 -1.51
N ASP A 56 -35.98 -49.02 -0.28
CA ASP A 56 -35.18 -49.46 0.86
C ASP A 56 -34.89 -50.97 0.79
N VAL A 57 -33.60 -51.33 0.73
CA VAL A 57 -33.10 -52.70 0.56
C VAL A 57 -33.42 -53.57 1.79
N TYR A 58 -33.94 -54.78 1.57
CA TYR A 58 -34.20 -55.79 2.60
C TYR A 58 -33.02 -56.78 2.70
N PRO A 59 -32.63 -57.23 3.91
CA PRO A 59 -33.19 -56.90 5.22
C PRO A 59 -32.75 -55.52 5.73
N ALA A 60 -33.59 -54.91 6.57
CA ALA A 60 -33.26 -53.64 7.19
C ALA A 60 -31.93 -53.75 7.97
N PRO A 61 -31.00 -52.78 7.84
CA PRO A 61 -29.75 -52.80 8.59
C PRO A 61 -30.06 -52.94 10.09
N ALA A 62 -29.44 -53.92 10.74
CA ALA A 62 -29.60 -54.11 12.18
C ALA A 62 -29.21 -52.83 12.91
N HIS A 63 -30.08 -52.34 13.80
CA HIS A 63 -29.80 -51.18 14.64
C HIS A 63 -28.64 -51.50 15.58
N TYR A 64 -27.42 -51.16 15.17
CA TYR A 64 -26.24 -51.19 16.01
C TYR A 64 -26.18 -49.87 16.77
N ASP A 65 -26.53 -49.90 18.05
CA ASP A 65 -26.34 -48.79 18.99
C ASP A 65 -25.07 -49.11 19.80
N PRO A 66 -23.86 -48.74 19.34
CA PRO A 66 -22.69 -48.84 20.18
C PRO A 66 -22.91 -47.89 21.34
N ALA A 67 -22.89 -48.37 22.58
CA ALA A 67 -22.77 -47.49 23.74
C ALA A 67 -21.30 -47.05 23.82
N PRO A 68 -20.91 -45.87 23.30
CA PRO A 68 -19.53 -45.44 23.43
C PRO A 68 -19.21 -45.32 24.92
N PRO A 69 -18.00 -45.68 25.36
CA PRO A 69 -17.59 -45.44 26.74
C PRO A 69 -17.78 -43.96 27.08
N ALA A 70 -18.18 -43.67 28.32
CA ALA A 70 -18.42 -42.31 28.76
C ALA A 70 -17.19 -41.44 28.44
N ARG A 71 -17.43 -40.25 27.85
CA ARG A 71 -16.37 -39.30 27.50
C ARG A 71 -15.63 -38.90 28.78
N VAL A 72 -14.44 -39.46 28.99
CA VAL A 72 -13.53 -39.06 30.05
C VAL A 72 -13.04 -37.65 29.73
N ASN A 73 -13.25 -36.70 30.64
CA ASN A 73 -12.70 -35.36 30.49
C ASN A 73 -11.20 -35.40 30.84
N PRO A 74 -10.29 -35.18 29.89
CA PRO A 74 -8.85 -35.24 30.15
C PRO A 74 -8.36 -34.16 31.14
N TYR A 75 -9.18 -33.13 31.39
CA TYR A 75 -8.88 -32.05 32.34
C TYR A 75 -9.52 -32.25 33.72
N HIS A 76 -10.23 -33.35 33.96
CA HIS A 76 -10.81 -33.66 35.26
C HIS A 76 -9.86 -34.54 36.10
N ALA A 77 -8.73 -33.96 36.52
CA ALA A 77 -7.70 -34.65 37.31
C ALA A 77 -7.96 -34.64 38.83
N VAL A 78 -9.15 -34.24 39.28
CA VAL A 78 -9.40 -33.97 40.70
C VAL A 78 -10.63 -34.76 41.14
N TYR A 79 -10.54 -35.38 42.33
CA TYR A 79 -11.56 -36.16 43.08
C TYR A 79 -11.45 -37.70 43.10
N GLY A 80 -10.24 -38.25 43.06
CA GLY A 80 -10.01 -39.63 43.50
C GLY A 80 -8.56 -39.86 43.87
N THR A 81 -8.22 -39.55 45.13
CA THR A 81 -6.89 -39.75 45.75
C THR A 81 -5.80 -38.80 45.21
N ARG A 82 -5.22 -37.95 46.07
CA ARG A 82 -3.97 -37.25 45.73
C ARG A 82 -2.93 -38.32 45.37
N LYS A 83 -2.37 -38.25 44.17
CA LYS A 83 -1.21 -39.08 43.84
C LYS A 83 -0.09 -38.71 44.82
N THR A 84 0.30 -39.65 45.67
CA THR A 84 1.38 -39.48 46.66
C THR A 84 2.77 -39.64 46.05
N CYS A 85 2.83 -40.03 44.78
CA CYS A 85 4.07 -40.12 44.01
C CYS A 85 4.25 -38.91 43.10
N VAL A 86 5.49 -38.45 43.01
CA VAL A 86 5.93 -37.48 42.00
C VAL A 86 5.80 -38.16 40.62
N GLN A 87 5.12 -37.51 39.67
CA GLN A 87 4.93 -38.04 38.32
C GLN A 87 6.14 -37.78 37.40
N GLU A 88 7.17 -37.10 37.90
CA GLU A 88 8.42 -36.91 37.18
C GLU A 88 9.10 -38.26 37.00
N THR A 89 9.36 -38.64 35.76
CA THR A 89 10.26 -39.75 35.47
C THR A 89 11.66 -39.24 35.77
N ASP A 90 12.32 -39.84 36.77
CA ASP A 90 13.61 -39.39 37.30
C ASP A 90 14.62 -39.16 36.16
N ASP A 91 14.78 -40.15 35.28
CA ASP A 91 15.70 -40.10 34.14
C ASP A 91 15.39 -38.97 33.13
N ALA A 92 14.12 -38.79 32.75
CA ALA A 92 13.73 -37.80 31.76
C ALA A 92 13.86 -36.37 32.31
N SER A 93 13.52 -36.19 33.59
CA SER A 93 13.58 -34.90 34.27
C SER A 93 15.03 -34.52 34.56
N HIS A 94 15.86 -35.49 34.98
CA HIS A 94 17.31 -35.35 35.12
C HIS A 94 17.97 -34.96 33.79
N TYR A 95 17.64 -35.64 32.68
CA TYR A 95 18.15 -35.30 31.35
C TYR A 95 17.79 -33.88 30.94
N MET A 96 16.55 -33.44 31.15
CA MET A 96 16.12 -32.07 30.82
C MET A 96 16.83 -31.03 31.68
N HIS A 97 17.07 -31.33 32.95
CA HIS A 97 17.82 -30.47 33.85
C HIS A 97 19.29 -30.33 33.42
N GLU A 98 19.96 -31.43 33.09
CA GLU A 98 21.34 -31.43 32.59
C GLU A 98 21.46 -30.75 31.23
N ARG A 99 20.49 -30.96 30.33
CA ARG A 99 20.42 -30.25 29.04
C ARG A 99 20.32 -28.74 29.25
N THR A 100 19.49 -28.30 30.19
CA THR A 100 19.31 -26.87 30.50
C THR A 100 20.62 -26.26 31.02
N LYS A 101 21.29 -26.93 31.97
CA LYS A 101 22.62 -26.52 32.46
C LYS A 101 23.66 -26.46 31.34
N TRP A 102 23.65 -27.44 30.43
CA TRP A 102 24.55 -27.47 29.29
C TRP A 102 24.31 -26.30 28.33
N MET A 103 23.05 -26.03 27.97
CA MET A 103 22.70 -24.88 27.11
C MET A 103 23.10 -23.56 27.76
N LEU A 104 22.90 -23.42 29.07
CA LEU A 104 23.31 -22.23 29.82
C LEU A 104 24.83 -22.04 29.77
N ARG A 105 25.61 -23.10 29.99
CA ARG A 105 27.09 -23.06 29.88
C ARG A 105 27.53 -22.66 28.47
N LYS A 106 26.97 -23.29 27.44
CA LYS A 106 27.21 -22.95 26.03
C LYS A 106 26.97 -21.48 25.71
N GLU A 107 25.91 -20.90 26.26
CA GLU A 107 25.60 -19.50 26.03
C GLU A 107 26.62 -18.58 26.71
N TYR A 108 27.01 -18.89 27.96
CA TYR A 108 28.09 -18.16 28.63
C TYR A 108 29.41 -18.26 27.90
N GLU A 109 29.77 -19.43 27.39
CA GLU A 109 30.95 -19.64 26.56
C GLU A 109 30.88 -18.78 25.29
N ARG A 110 29.76 -18.80 24.56
CA ARG A 110 29.58 -17.99 23.35
C ARG A 110 29.76 -16.49 23.63
N TYR A 111 29.12 -15.98 24.69
CA TYR A 111 29.31 -14.59 25.08
C TYR A 111 30.77 -14.33 25.42
N HIS A 112 31.37 -15.14 26.29
CA HIS A 112 32.76 -14.95 26.70
C HIS A 112 33.73 -14.98 25.51
N GLU A 113 33.60 -15.94 24.60
CA GLU A 113 34.41 -16.06 23.38
C GLU A 113 34.30 -14.84 22.47
N THR A 114 33.18 -14.12 22.49
CA THR A 114 33.00 -12.91 21.67
C THR A 114 33.90 -11.77 22.14
N TRP A 115 34.05 -11.58 23.45
CA TRP A 115 34.82 -10.46 24.03
C TRP A 115 36.22 -10.86 24.48
N LYS A 116 36.48 -12.16 24.67
CA LYS A 116 37.76 -12.72 25.10
C LYS A 116 38.91 -12.28 24.20
N PRO A 117 38.85 -12.38 22.85
CA PRO A 117 39.93 -11.94 21.98
C PRO A 117 40.28 -10.46 22.15
N TYR A 118 39.30 -9.63 22.54
CA TYR A 118 39.50 -8.19 22.72
C TYR A 118 40.18 -7.85 24.05
N TYR A 119 39.69 -8.39 25.18
CA TYR A 119 40.19 -8.04 26.51
C TYR A 119 41.32 -8.93 27.00
N TYR A 120 41.22 -10.24 26.77
CA TYR A 120 42.07 -11.27 27.39
C TYR A 120 42.90 -12.06 26.37
N GLY A 121 42.73 -11.79 25.07
CA GLY A 121 43.47 -12.46 24.01
C GLY A 121 44.95 -12.09 24.00
N THR A 122 45.75 -12.95 23.40
CA THR A 122 47.17 -12.68 23.10
C THR A 122 47.27 -11.47 22.17
N LYS A 123 48.38 -10.72 22.18
CA LYS A 123 48.56 -9.56 21.28
C LYS A 123 48.28 -9.87 19.80
N SER A 124 48.63 -11.06 19.34
CA SER A 124 48.31 -11.54 17.99
C SER A 124 46.80 -11.67 17.75
N GLU A 125 46.07 -12.30 18.68
CA GLU A 125 44.62 -12.49 18.60
C GLU A 125 43.86 -11.16 18.64
N GLN A 126 44.31 -10.23 19.50
CA GLN A 126 43.77 -8.87 19.57
C GLN A 126 43.90 -8.15 18.22
N GLU A 127 45.05 -8.29 17.55
CA GLU A 127 45.28 -7.63 16.27
C GLU A 127 44.47 -8.27 15.14
N GLN A 128 44.34 -9.60 15.14
CA GLN A 128 43.45 -10.31 14.19
C GLN A 128 41.99 -9.84 14.36
N TYR A 129 41.51 -9.75 15.60
CA TYR A 129 40.16 -9.27 15.90
C TYR A 129 39.95 -7.83 15.42
N LYS A 130 40.89 -6.92 15.69
CA LYS A 130 40.84 -5.54 15.19
C LYS A 130 40.88 -5.48 13.67
N SER A 131 41.70 -6.32 13.03
CA SER A 131 41.78 -6.42 11.58
C SER A 131 40.45 -6.83 10.97
N TYR A 132 39.81 -7.87 11.53
CA TYR A 132 38.48 -8.32 11.13
C TYR A 132 37.44 -7.20 11.23
N LEU A 133 37.41 -6.46 12.34
CA LEU A 133 36.50 -5.31 12.51
C LEU A 133 36.75 -4.22 11.45
N ARG A 134 38.01 -3.87 11.19
CA ARG A 134 38.37 -2.89 10.16
C ARG A 134 37.95 -3.35 8.76
N GLN A 135 38.12 -4.64 8.45
CA GLN A 135 37.70 -5.20 7.16
C GLN A 135 36.17 -5.18 7.01
N GLY A 136 35.43 -5.58 8.04
CA GLY A 136 33.96 -5.50 8.05
C GLY A 136 33.48 -4.07 7.84
N LEU A 137 34.09 -3.08 8.49
CA LEU A 137 33.75 -1.67 8.31
C LEU A 137 34.04 -1.18 6.88
N LYS A 138 35.22 -1.52 6.34
CA LYS A 138 35.57 -1.19 4.94
C LYS A 138 34.56 -1.76 3.96
N GLN A 139 34.14 -3.01 4.16
CA GLN A 139 33.13 -3.66 3.32
C GLN A 139 31.79 -2.91 3.41
N GLN A 140 31.32 -2.60 4.62
CA GLN A 140 30.08 -1.85 4.82
C GLN A 140 30.11 -0.48 4.13
N MET A 141 31.23 0.24 4.21
CA MET A 141 31.41 1.53 3.54
C MET A 141 31.38 1.38 2.01
N SER A 142 32.07 0.37 1.48
CA SER A 142 32.07 0.06 0.05
C SER A 142 30.67 -0.29 -0.45
N ASP A 143 29.95 -1.15 0.25
CA ASP A 143 28.59 -1.56 -0.11
C ASP A 143 27.61 -0.39 -0.05
N LYS A 144 27.75 0.49 0.94
CA LYS A 144 26.95 1.71 1.06
C LYS A 144 27.21 2.66 -0.10
N ALA A 145 28.48 2.88 -0.45
CA ALA A 145 28.85 3.72 -1.58
C ALA A 145 28.33 3.16 -2.91
N LYS A 146 28.43 1.83 -3.12
CA LYS A 146 27.90 1.15 -4.30
C LYS A 146 26.38 1.33 -4.41
N ARG A 147 25.64 1.08 -3.33
CA ARG A 147 24.17 1.27 -3.30
C ARG A 147 23.76 2.71 -3.61
N LEU A 148 24.48 3.69 -3.06
CA LEU A 148 24.20 5.09 -3.34
C LEU A 148 24.43 5.41 -4.83
N LYS A 149 25.54 4.95 -5.40
CA LYS A 149 25.84 5.14 -6.83
C LYS A 149 24.80 4.51 -7.73
N GLU A 150 24.32 3.30 -7.41
CA GLU A 150 23.27 2.62 -8.16
C GLU A 150 21.93 3.37 -8.06
N ALA A 151 21.57 3.86 -6.86
CA ALA A 151 20.37 4.65 -6.66
C ALA A 151 20.42 5.98 -7.44
N ASP A 152 21.56 6.66 -7.45
CA ASP A 152 21.74 7.91 -8.20
C ASP A 152 21.71 7.67 -9.71
N ALA A 153 22.28 6.57 -10.18
CA ALA A 153 22.19 6.17 -11.59
C ALA A 153 20.73 5.88 -12.01
N ALA A 154 19.96 5.19 -11.16
CA ALA A 154 18.54 4.92 -11.40
C ALA A 154 17.73 6.23 -11.47
N LYS A 155 17.91 7.14 -10.50
CA LYS A 155 17.26 8.45 -10.51
C LYS A 155 17.62 9.28 -11.73
N SER A 156 18.89 9.23 -12.17
CA SER A 156 19.33 9.94 -13.37
C SER A 156 18.65 9.39 -14.64
N LEU A 157 18.47 8.07 -14.71
CA LEU A 157 17.75 7.43 -15.81
C LEU A 157 16.27 7.83 -15.82
N GLU A 158 15.61 7.77 -14.66
CA GLU A 158 14.22 8.20 -14.49
C GLU A 158 14.03 9.67 -14.88
N ALA A 159 14.95 10.56 -14.45
CA ALA A 159 14.91 11.97 -14.80
C ALA A 159 14.99 12.21 -16.32
N LYS A 160 15.89 11.48 -17.01
CA LYS A 160 16.00 11.55 -18.48
C LYS A 160 14.72 11.08 -19.18
N GLN A 161 14.12 10.00 -18.70
CA GLN A 161 12.86 9.50 -19.25
C GLN A 161 11.74 10.54 -19.09
N VAL A 162 11.64 11.18 -17.93
CA VAL A 162 10.66 12.25 -17.71
C VAL A 162 10.91 13.44 -18.63
N GLU A 163 12.17 13.86 -18.80
CA GLU A 163 12.53 14.94 -19.72
C GLU A 163 12.12 14.64 -21.17
N GLU A 164 12.38 13.41 -21.64
CA GLU A 164 11.96 12.95 -22.97
C GLU A 164 10.44 12.97 -23.14
N LEU A 165 9.69 12.54 -22.12
CA LEU A 165 8.22 12.58 -22.14
C LEU A 165 7.69 14.01 -22.16
N CYS A 166 8.26 14.91 -21.36
CA CYS A 166 7.91 16.33 -21.37
C CYS A 166 8.16 16.96 -22.74
N ARG A 167 9.34 16.70 -23.32
CA ARG A 167 9.67 17.19 -24.66
C ARG A 167 8.69 16.69 -25.72
N ALA A 168 8.38 15.39 -25.72
CA ALA A 168 7.42 14.83 -26.66
C ALA A 168 6.01 15.41 -26.49
N PHE A 169 5.61 15.71 -25.24
CA PHE A 169 4.34 16.37 -24.95
C PHE A 169 4.29 17.80 -25.50
N ASP A 170 5.36 18.57 -25.33
CA ASP A 170 5.47 19.94 -25.83
C ASP A 170 5.45 19.97 -27.37
N GLU A 171 6.20 19.07 -28.02
CA GLU A 171 6.21 18.92 -29.47
C GLU A 171 4.81 18.60 -30.01
N LYS A 172 4.10 17.65 -29.38
CA LYS A 172 2.73 17.29 -29.75
C LYS A 172 1.77 18.47 -29.54
N THR A 173 1.89 19.16 -28.42
CA THR A 173 1.04 20.32 -28.09
C THR A 173 1.27 21.43 -29.10
N SER A 174 2.51 21.74 -29.42
CA SER A 174 2.88 22.71 -30.46
C SER A 174 2.30 22.31 -31.82
N ALA A 175 2.47 21.05 -32.26
CA ALA A 175 1.94 20.56 -33.52
C ALA A 175 0.41 20.70 -33.60
N THR A 176 -0.32 20.39 -32.52
CA THR A 176 -1.78 20.55 -32.50
C THR A 176 -2.21 22.02 -32.56
N GLN A 177 -1.48 22.92 -31.91
CA GLN A 177 -1.73 24.36 -31.99
C GLN A 177 -1.45 24.90 -33.41
N HIS A 178 -0.36 24.47 -34.04
CA HIS A 178 -0.03 24.80 -35.42
C HIS A 178 -1.13 24.32 -36.38
N ALA A 179 -1.54 23.06 -36.30
CA ALA A 179 -2.61 22.51 -37.12
C ALA A 179 -3.93 23.27 -36.94
N ARG A 180 -4.28 23.62 -35.70
CA ARG A 180 -5.48 24.43 -35.41
C ARG A 180 -5.37 25.83 -36.03
N LYS A 181 -4.21 26.48 -35.91
CA LYS A 181 -3.98 27.81 -36.48
C LYS A 181 -4.08 27.77 -38.00
N GLU A 182 -3.44 26.80 -38.65
CA GLU A 182 -3.52 26.60 -40.09
C GLU A 182 -4.95 26.36 -40.58
N PHE A 183 -5.70 25.52 -39.86
CA PHE A 183 -7.13 25.32 -40.13
C PHE A 183 -7.87 26.67 -40.10
N LEU A 184 -7.77 27.42 -39.01
CA LEU A 184 -8.46 28.71 -38.88
C LEU A 184 -8.05 29.72 -39.95
N LEU A 185 -6.78 29.73 -40.37
CA LEU A 185 -6.30 30.58 -41.45
C LEU A 185 -6.96 30.22 -42.79
N LYS A 186 -7.05 28.91 -43.11
CA LYS A 186 -7.74 28.44 -44.33
C LYS A 186 -9.21 28.87 -44.34
N PHE A 187 -9.91 28.74 -43.21
CA PHE A 187 -11.31 29.18 -43.10
C PHE A 187 -11.46 30.70 -43.24
N ARG A 188 -10.56 31.48 -42.63
CA ARG A 188 -10.54 32.94 -42.79
C ARG A 188 -10.37 33.33 -44.26
N ASP A 189 -9.43 32.70 -44.95
CA ASP A 189 -9.10 33.04 -46.34
C ASP A 189 -10.22 32.63 -47.30
N ALA A 190 -10.83 31.45 -47.09
CA ALA A 190 -12.02 31.02 -47.84
C ALA A 190 -13.21 31.99 -47.62
N ASN A 191 -13.47 32.40 -46.39
CA ASN A 191 -14.51 33.39 -46.09
C ASN A 191 -14.25 34.74 -46.77
N LYS A 192 -12.99 35.17 -46.82
CA LYS A 192 -12.59 36.40 -47.52
C LYS A 192 -12.82 36.28 -49.03
N GLN A 193 -12.50 35.14 -49.63
CA GLN A 193 -12.76 34.87 -51.04
C GLN A 193 -14.26 34.92 -51.35
N LEU A 194 -15.10 34.25 -50.55
CA LEU A 194 -16.55 34.27 -50.72
C LEU A 194 -17.14 35.69 -50.63
N ILE A 195 -16.63 36.52 -49.71
CA ILE A 195 -17.05 37.92 -49.60
C ILE A 195 -16.68 38.69 -50.87
N ALA A 196 -15.45 38.54 -51.36
CA ALA A 196 -14.99 39.19 -52.57
C ALA A 196 -15.79 38.75 -53.81
N GLU A 197 -16.05 37.46 -53.97
CA GLU A 197 -16.87 36.90 -55.05
C GLU A 197 -18.30 37.44 -55.00
N ARG A 198 -18.91 37.49 -53.82
CA ARG A 198 -20.25 38.06 -53.64
C ARG A 198 -20.29 39.54 -53.99
N GLU A 199 -19.24 40.28 -53.66
CA GLU A 199 -19.12 41.69 -54.04
C GLU A 199 -18.99 41.87 -55.56
N GLN A 200 -18.18 41.04 -56.22
CA GLN A 200 -18.05 41.05 -57.68
C GLN A 200 -19.36 40.70 -58.37
N PHE A 201 -20.06 39.67 -57.88
CA PHE A 201 -21.37 39.29 -58.39
C PHE A 201 -22.39 40.42 -58.26
N ARG A 202 -22.49 41.06 -57.09
CA ARG A 202 -23.35 42.25 -56.88
C ARG A 202 -23.01 43.41 -57.82
N LYS A 203 -21.71 43.65 -58.06
CA LYS A 203 -21.28 44.69 -59.03
C LYS A 203 -21.69 44.33 -60.45
N LEU A 204 -21.58 43.06 -60.84
CA LEU A 204 -21.97 42.56 -62.16
C LEU A 204 -23.49 42.60 -62.35
N GLU A 205 -24.27 42.13 -61.37
CA GLU A 205 -25.73 42.26 -61.37
C GLU A 205 -26.14 43.72 -61.54
N ARG A 206 -25.55 44.63 -60.76
CA ARG A 206 -25.85 46.05 -60.86
C ARG A 206 -25.51 46.63 -62.24
N ARG A 207 -24.41 46.19 -62.88
CA ARG A 207 -24.08 46.60 -64.25
C ARG A 207 -25.11 46.06 -65.25
N ASN A 208 -25.51 44.80 -65.11
CA ASN A 208 -26.49 44.18 -65.98
C ASN A 208 -27.87 44.83 -65.84
N THR A 209 -28.33 45.12 -64.62
CA THR A 209 -29.60 45.82 -64.39
C THR A 209 -29.57 47.20 -65.03
N ILE A 210 -28.49 47.97 -64.84
CA ILE A 210 -28.30 49.27 -65.47
C ILE A 210 -28.35 49.16 -67.00
N SER A 211 -27.66 48.17 -67.58
CA SER A 211 -27.66 47.95 -69.03
C SER A 211 -29.04 47.57 -69.57
N LEU A 212 -29.80 46.75 -68.84
CA LEU A 212 -31.14 46.34 -69.21
C LEU A 212 -32.12 47.52 -69.15
N GLU A 213 -32.03 48.33 -68.10
CA GLU A 213 -32.85 49.53 -67.92
C GLU A 213 -32.55 50.55 -69.04
N GLN A 214 -31.28 50.75 -69.41
CA GLN A 214 -30.91 51.59 -70.56
C GLN A 214 -31.49 51.08 -71.88
N LEU A 215 -31.50 49.76 -72.11
CA LEU A 215 -32.15 49.16 -73.28
C LEU A 215 -33.67 49.37 -73.25
N GLN A 216 -34.30 49.23 -72.08
CA GLN A 216 -35.73 49.45 -71.92
C GLN A 216 -36.13 50.91 -72.16
N LEU A 217 -35.29 51.87 -71.74
CA LEU A 217 -35.49 53.29 -71.99
C LEU A 217 -35.51 53.65 -73.49
N ARG A 218 -34.89 52.82 -74.35
CA ARG A 218 -34.99 53.00 -75.82
C ARG A 218 -36.41 52.78 -76.34
N PHE A 219 -37.22 51.96 -75.65
CA PHE A 219 -38.59 51.61 -76.05
C PHE A 219 -39.66 52.30 -75.18
N ASN A 220 -39.36 52.63 -73.93
CA ASN A 220 -40.27 53.32 -73.00
C ASN A 220 -39.51 54.44 -72.27
N PRO A 221 -39.83 55.73 -72.47
CA PRO A 221 -39.02 56.83 -71.97
C PRO A 221 -39.09 57.06 -70.45
N ILE A 222 -39.91 56.32 -69.70
CA ILE A 222 -40.08 56.51 -68.25
C ILE A 222 -39.22 55.49 -67.48
N ASN A 223 -38.33 56.00 -66.61
CA ASN A 223 -37.54 55.19 -65.68
C ASN A 223 -38.33 54.89 -64.39
N TRP A 224 -39.14 53.83 -64.41
CA TRP A 224 -40.00 53.46 -63.28
C TRP A 224 -39.23 53.00 -62.03
N SER A 225 -38.01 52.49 -62.16
CA SER A 225 -37.20 52.01 -61.04
C SER A 225 -36.35 53.11 -60.37
N CYS A 226 -36.20 54.29 -60.98
CA CYS A 226 -35.41 55.43 -60.48
C CYS A 226 -33.97 55.07 -60.08
N THR A 227 -33.42 53.98 -60.61
CA THR A 227 -32.11 53.40 -60.28
C THR A 227 -30.99 53.92 -61.17
N LEU A 228 -31.31 54.27 -62.41
CA LEU A 228 -30.45 55.06 -63.29
C LEU A 228 -30.44 56.52 -62.84
N LYS A 229 -29.25 57.05 -62.57
CA LYS A 229 -29.02 58.47 -62.33
C LYS A 229 -28.73 59.20 -63.62
#